data_AF-A0A974QPM9-F1
#
_entry.id   AF-A0A974QPM9-F1
#
_cell.length_a   1.000
_cell.length_b   1.000
_cell.length_c   1.000
_cell.angle_alpha   90.00
_cell.angle_beta   90.00
_cell.angle_gamma   90.00
#
_symmetry.space_group_name_H-M   'P 1'
#
loop_
_entity.id
_entity.type
_entity.pdbx_description
1 polymer ?
#
loop_
_entity_poly.entity_id
_entity_poly.type
_entity_poly.pdbx_seq_one_letter_code
_entity_poly.pdbx_strand_id
1 'polypeptide(L)'
;MIQRSWLAATLLVFVFVSWHETKVEGSIYFRDHFFFCRGRSTYPDLYTNLARVCEDCQNLTRDKSVYLKCRENCFVNEIFLTCMGVLMIPDNVQHQYRKNVSIIQEGRR
;
A
#
# COMPACT_ATOMS: atom_id res chain seq x y z
N MET A 1 -20.57 50.16 29.30
CA MET A 1 -20.66 49.40 28.03
C MET A 1 -19.27 49.35 27.40
N ILE A 2 -18.47 48.31 27.66
CA ILE A 2 -17.23 47.97 26.95
C ILE A 2 -17.12 46.44 27.00
N GLN A 3 -17.75 45.78 26.04
CA GLN A 3 -17.60 44.34 25.77
C GLN A 3 -18.19 44.08 24.39
N ARG A 4 -17.33 43.84 23.38
CA ARG A 4 -17.72 43.20 22.10
C ARG A 4 -16.57 42.91 21.14
N SER A 5 -15.34 43.34 21.44
CA SER A 5 -14.22 43.21 20.50
C SER A 5 -13.46 41.88 20.55
N TRP A 6 -13.65 41.06 21.61
CA TRP A 6 -12.86 39.85 21.83
C TRP A 6 -13.44 38.57 21.20
N LEU A 7 -14.71 38.58 20.77
CA LEU A 7 -15.36 37.42 20.15
C LEU A 7 -14.81 37.12 18.74
N ALA A 8 -14.43 38.17 18.00
CA ALA A 8 -13.85 38.01 16.66
C ALA A 8 -12.47 37.36 16.74
N ALA A 9 -11.63 37.76 17.69
CA ALA A 9 -10.29 37.21 17.88
C ALA A 9 -10.34 35.73 18.31
N THR A 10 -11.26 35.36 19.21
CA THR A 10 -11.43 33.95 19.62
C THR A 10 -11.97 33.08 18.49
N LEU A 11 -12.89 33.61 17.66
CA LEU A 11 -13.40 32.88 16.49
C LEU A 11 -12.32 32.67 15.44
N LEU A 12 -11.46 33.67 15.18
CA LEU A 12 -10.35 33.53 14.24
C LEU A 12 -9.32 32.51 14.73
N VAL A 13 -8.99 32.48 16.02
CA VAL A 13 -8.09 31.47 16.60
C VAL A 13 -8.70 30.07 16.56
N PHE A 14 -9.99 29.90 16.86
CA PHE A 14 -10.67 28.61 16.77
C PHE A 14 -10.77 28.09 15.33
N VAL A 15 -11.04 28.99 14.36
CA VAL A 15 -11.01 28.65 12.94
C VAL A 15 -9.59 28.26 12.53
N PHE A 16 -8.55 29.00 12.95
CA PHE A 16 -7.15 28.66 12.65
C PHE A 16 -6.70 27.33 13.27
N VAL A 17 -7.04 27.07 14.53
CA VAL A 17 -6.73 25.80 15.22
C VAL A 17 -7.48 24.63 14.55
N SER A 18 -8.74 24.83 14.17
CA SER A 18 -9.53 23.81 13.44
C SER A 18 -9.01 23.60 12.00
N TRP A 19 -8.39 24.60 11.39
CA TRP A 19 -7.80 24.51 10.06
C TRP A 19 -6.45 23.77 10.07
N HIS A 20 -5.70 23.81 11.19
CA HIS A 20 -4.36 23.22 11.30
C HIS A 20 -4.35 21.71 11.61
N GLU A 21 -5.44 21.13 12.09
CA GLU A 21 -5.54 19.71 12.49
C GLU A 21 -6.12 18.78 11.41
N THR A 22 -6.21 19.21 10.14
CA THR A 22 -6.61 18.32 9.02
C THR A 22 -5.49 18.12 8.00
N LYS A 23 -4.33 17.66 8.46
CA LYS A 23 -3.42 16.88 7.61
C LYS A 23 -3.59 15.38 7.88
N VAL A 24 -4.77 14.86 7.52
CA VAL A 24 -4.88 13.45 7.12
C VAL A 24 -4.36 13.38 5.68
N GLU A 25 -3.04 13.37 5.53
CA GLU A 25 -2.37 13.31 4.22
C GLU A 25 -2.31 11.85 3.74
N GLY A 26 -3.49 11.29 3.47
CA GLY A 26 -3.67 10.06 2.68
C GLY A 26 -3.77 10.35 1.17
N SER A 27 -3.22 11.48 0.73
CA SER A 27 -3.44 12.10 -0.58
C SER A 27 -2.31 11.87 -1.60
N ILE A 28 -1.61 10.72 -1.55
CA ILE A 28 -0.60 10.32 -2.56
C ILE A 28 -0.60 8.79 -2.80
N TYR A 29 -1.76 8.17 -2.98
CA TYR A 29 -1.85 6.83 -3.58
C TYR A 29 -2.31 6.85 -5.04
N PHE A 30 -2.57 8.03 -5.59
CA PHE A 30 -3.24 8.21 -6.88
C PHE A 30 -2.38 8.95 -7.91
N ARG A 31 -1.12 8.54 -8.08
CA ARG A 31 -0.36 8.99 -9.23
C ARG A 31 0.41 7.83 -9.84
N ASP A 32 -0.32 7.04 -10.60
CA ASP A 32 0.14 6.32 -11.79
C ASP A 32 1.53 5.69 -11.73
N HIS A 33 1.77 4.84 -10.72
CA HIS A 33 2.72 3.75 -10.90
C HIS A 33 2.03 2.72 -11.79
N PHE A 34 2.18 2.88 -13.10
CA PHE A 34 1.67 1.97 -14.12
C PHE A 34 2.25 0.57 -13.88
N PHE A 35 1.56 -0.18 -13.02
CA PHE A 35 1.86 -1.53 -12.61
C PHE A 35 1.47 -2.53 -13.68
N PHE A 36 1.98 -2.30 -14.88
CA PHE A 36 1.84 -3.26 -15.95
C PHE A 36 2.86 -4.36 -15.76
N CYS A 37 2.59 -5.21 -14.79
CA CYS A 37 3.13 -6.56 -14.83
C CYS A 37 2.50 -7.22 -16.04
N ARG A 38 3.27 -7.35 -17.13
CA ARG A 38 2.80 -8.00 -18.36
C ARG A 38 2.21 -9.39 -18.05
N GLY A 39 2.83 -10.11 -17.11
CA GLY A 39 2.33 -11.38 -16.61
C GLY A 39 0.96 -11.35 -15.93
N ARG A 40 0.42 -10.18 -15.54
CA ARG A 40 -0.97 -10.07 -15.03
C ARG A 40 -2.00 -10.44 -16.09
N SER A 41 -1.77 -10.04 -17.35
CA SER A 41 -2.69 -10.33 -18.46
C SER A 41 -2.45 -11.73 -19.04
N THR A 42 -1.21 -12.20 -19.04
CA THR A 42 -0.85 -13.54 -19.56
C THR A 42 -1.19 -14.66 -18.58
N TYR A 43 -0.99 -14.42 -17.28
CA TYR A 43 -1.19 -15.39 -16.20
C TYR A 43 -1.99 -14.77 -15.04
N PRO A 44 -3.29 -14.52 -15.23
CA PRO A 44 -4.12 -13.86 -14.22
C PRO A 44 -4.24 -14.67 -12.92
N ASP A 45 -4.23 -15.99 -13.02
CA ASP A 45 -4.31 -16.88 -11.85
C ASP A 45 -3.06 -16.80 -10.98
N LEU A 46 -1.87 -16.83 -11.60
CA LEU A 46 -0.59 -16.67 -10.90
C LEU A 46 -0.52 -15.30 -10.21
N TYR A 47 -0.91 -14.25 -10.93
CA TYR A 47 -0.95 -12.91 -10.37
C TYR A 47 -1.89 -12.81 -9.17
N THR A 48 -3.10 -13.37 -9.28
CA THR A 48 -4.10 -13.32 -8.21
C THR A 48 -3.63 -14.10 -6.98
N ASN A 49 -3.01 -15.26 -7.18
CA ASN A 49 -2.44 -16.06 -6.09
C ASN A 49 -1.35 -15.28 -5.33
N LEU A 50 -0.46 -14.57 -6.03
CA LEU A 50 0.57 -13.74 -5.40
C LEU A 50 -0.04 -12.49 -4.73
N ALA A 51 -1.10 -11.91 -5.31
CA ALA A 51 -1.80 -10.77 -4.73
C ALA A 51 -2.50 -11.10 -3.40
N ARG A 52 -2.99 -12.34 -3.24
CA ARG A 52 -3.58 -12.81 -1.96
C ARG A 52 -2.54 -12.81 -0.84
N VAL A 53 -1.31 -13.24 -1.10
CA VAL A 53 -0.21 -13.16 -0.11
C VAL A 53 -0.01 -11.72 0.37
N CYS A 54 -0.02 -10.75 -0.54
CA CYS A 54 0.06 -9.34 -0.17
C CYS A 54 -1.16 -8.85 0.62
N GLU A 55 -2.36 -9.34 0.31
CA GLU A 55 -3.60 -9.01 1.02
C GLU A 55 -3.61 -9.59 2.44
N ASP A 56 -3.24 -10.86 2.61
CA ASP A 56 -3.14 -11.50 3.92
C ASP A 56 -2.09 -10.80 4.79
N CYS A 57 -0.96 -10.41 4.19
CA CYS A 57 0.09 -9.67 4.87
C CYS A 57 -0.36 -8.27 5.31
N GLN A 58 -1.13 -7.55 4.48
CA GLN A 58 -1.67 -6.24 4.86
C GLN A 58 -2.62 -6.37 6.07
N ASN A 59 -3.41 -7.45 6.11
CA ASN A 59 -4.36 -7.69 7.19
C ASN A 59 -3.63 -7.98 8.50
N LEU A 60 -2.52 -8.71 8.43
CA LEU A 60 -1.72 -9.05 9.60
C LEU A 60 -0.91 -7.87 10.13
N THR A 61 -0.29 -7.10 9.24
CA THR A 61 0.52 -5.91 9.60
C THR A 61 -0.32 -4.67 9.94
N ARG A 62 -1.61 -4.66 9.57
CA ARG A 62 -2.54 -3.54 9.71
C ARG A 62 -2.09 -2.25 8.99
N ASP A 63 -1.17 -2.36 8.04
CA ASP A 63 -0.71 -1.24 7.21
C ASP A 63 -1.16 -1.43 5.74
N LYS A 64 -2.02 -0.53 5.27
CA LYS A 64 -2.51 -0.52 3.88
C LYS A 64 -1.41 -0.23 2.86
N SER A 65 -0.30 0.41 3.28
CA SER A 65 0.85 0.67 2.41
C SER A 65 1.56 -0.61 1.97
N VAL A 66 1.50 -1.66 2.82
CA VAL A 66 2.14 -2.95 2.57
C VAL A 66 1.53 -3.61 1.34
N TYR A 67 0.21 -3.53 1.14
CA TYR A 67 -0.43 -4.14 -0.03
C TYR A 67 0.10 -3.58 -1.36
N LEU A 68 0.29 -2.26 -1.41
CA LEU A 68 0.74 -1.58 -2.62
C LEU A 68 2.23 -1.83 -2.86
N LYS A 69 3.06 -1.67 -1.83
CA LYS A 69 4.50 -1.96 -1.87
C LYS A 69 4.80 -3.43 -2.17
N CYS A 70 4.04 -4.36 -1.61
CA CYS A 70 4.21 -5.80 -1.85
C CYS A 70 4.01 -6.15 -3.32
N ARG A 71 3.10 -5.44 -4.01
CA ARG A 71 2.86 -5.65 -5.44
C ARG A 71 3.94 -5.00 -6.31
N GLU A 72 4.80 -4.11 -5.76
CA GLU A 72 5.87 -3.34 -6.44
C GLU A 72 6.80 -4.17 -7.29
N ASN A 73 7.13 -3.60 -8.46
CA ASN A 73 7.98 -4.22 -9.46
C ASN A 73 7.60 -5.64 -9.87
N CYS A 74 6.30 -5.98 -9.80
CA CYS A 74 5.75 -7.32 -10.06
C CYS A 74 6.14 -8.34 -9.00
N PHE A 75 5.96 -7.97 -7.73
CA PHE A 75 6.32 -8.77 -6.56
C PHE A 75 7.84 -9.01 -6.42
N VAL A 76 8.66 -8.26 -7.18
CA VAL A 76 10.12 -8.29 -7.12
C VAL A 76 10.59 -7.19 -6.17
N ASN A 77 10.34 -7.39 -4.89
CA ASN A 77 10.72 -6.48 -3.82
C ASN A 77 10.92 -7.26 -2.52
N GLU A 78 11.60 -6.62 -1.56
CA GLU A 78 11.88 -7.24 -0.26
C GLU A 78 10.61 -7.38 0.61
N ILE A 79 9.61 -6.52 0.41
CA ILE A 79 8.36 -6.55 1.16
C ILE A 79 7.60 -7.86 0.91
N PHE A 80 7.60 -8.37 -0.33
CA PHE A 80 7.01 -9.66 -0.67
C PHE A 80 7.69 -10.80 0.10
N LEU A 81 9.01 -10.75 0.28
CA LEU A 81 9.77 -11.76 1.05
C LEU A 81 9.43 -11.68 2.53
N THR A 82 9.42 -10.47 3.08
CA THR A 82 9.01 -10.21 4.46
C THR A 82 7.59 -10.70 4.71
N CYS A 83 6.67 -10.47 3.79
CA CYS A 83 5.29 -10.94 3.88
C CYS A 83 5.19 -12.46 3.93
N MET A 84 5.95 -13.19 3.11
CA MET A 84 5.99 -14.66 3.19
C MET A 84 6.49 -15.15 4.56
N GLY A 85 7.48 -14.46 5.13
CA GLY A 85 8.00 -14.77 6.47
C GLY A 85 6.99 -14.46 7.59
N VAL A 86 6.33 -13.31 7.53
CA VAL A 86 5.31 -12.88 8.49
C VAL A 86 4.08 -13.79 8.48
N LEU A 87 3.68 -14.27 7.31
CA LEU A 87 2.62 -15.25 7.14
C LEU A 87 3.05 -16.69 7.49
N MET A 88 4.31 -16.91 7.87
CA MET A 88 4.88 -18.22 8.19
C MET A 88 4.65 -19.25 7.07
N ILE A 89 4.77 -18.82 5.82
CA ILE A 89 4.58 -19.70 4.66
C ILE A 89 5.72 -20.73 4.64
N PRO A 90 5.43 -22.03 4.52
CA PRO A 90 6.46 -23.07 4.45
C PRO A 90 7.46 -22.85 3.31
N ASP A 91 8.74 -23.18 3.52
CA ASP A 91 9.82 -22.92 2.56
C ASP A 91 9.59 -23.53 1.17
N ASN A 92 8.97 -24.72 1.12
CA ASN A 92 8.61 -25.37 -0.14
C ASN A 92 7.60 -24.54 -0.95
N VAL A 93 6.65 -23.90 -0.25
CA VAL A 93 5.65 -23.03 -0.86
C VAL A 93 6.26 -21.67 -1.22
N GLN A 94 7.14 -21.13 -0.38
CA GLN A 94 7.88 -19.90 -0.71
C GLN A 94 8.70 -20.06 -1.99
N HIS A 95 9.39 -21.20 -2.14
CA HIS A 95 10.14 -21.50 -3.36
C HIS A 95 9.22 -21.54 -4.60
N GLN A 96 8.03 -22.10 -4.48
CA GLN A 96 7.03 -22.08 -5.54
C GLN A 96 6.56 -20.67 -5.89
N TYR A 97 6.28 -19.82 -4.89
CA TYR A 97 5.90 -18.43 -5.14
C TYR A 97 7.00 -17.63 -5.83
N ARG A 98 8.26 -17.78 -5.41
CA ARG A 98 9.42 -17.16 -6.07
C ARG A 98 9.54 -17.58 -7.53
N LYS A 99 9.32 -18.87 -7.83
CA LYS A 99 9.27 -19.37 -9.21
C LYS A 99 8.14 -18.71 -10.00
N ASN A 100 6.94 -18.60 -9.42
CA ASN A 100 5.80 -17.94 -10.09
C ASN A 100 6.10 -16.46 -10.38
N VAL A 101 6.78 -15.75 -9.47
CA VAL A 101 7.24 -14.37 -9.69
C VAL A 101 8.16 -14.27 -10.91
N SER A 102 9.13 -15.19 -11.04
CA SER A 102 10.02 -15.19 -12.22
C SER A 102 9.26 -15.41 -13.54
N ILE A 103 8.24 -16.28 -13.55
CA ILE A 103 7.42 -16.55 -14.74
C ILE A 103 6.65 -15.30 -15.19
N ILE A 104 6.01 -14.60 -14.26
CA ILE A 104 5.23 -13.40 -14.59
C ILE A 104 6.12 -12.19 -14.94
N GLN A 105 7.39 -12.23 -14.54
CA GLN A 105 8.40 -11.20 -14.84
C GLN A 105 9.02 -11.37 -16.24
N GLU A 106 9.09 -12.59 -16.79
CA GLU A 106 9.77 -12.86 -18.07
C GLU A 106 9.18 -12.08 -19.27
N GLY A 107 7.92 -11.63 -19.16
CA GLY A 107 7.30 -10.73 -20.15
C GLY A 107 7.85 -9.28 -20.16
N ARG A 108 8.93 -8.98 -19.45
CA ARG A 108 9.50 -7.61 -19.31
C ARG A 108 10.56 -7.26 -20.37
N ARG A 109 10.62 -7.98 -21.49
CA ARG A 109 11.43 -7.64 -22.68
C ARG A 109 10.55 -7.20 -23.85
#